data_AF-A0A2W4IKA5-F1
#
_entry.id   AF-A0A2W4IKA5-F1
#
_cell.length_a   1.000
_cell.length_b   1.000
_cell.length_c   1.000
_cell.angle_alpha   90.00
_cell.angle_beta   90.00
_cell.angle_gamma   90.00
#
_symmetry.space_group_name_H-M   'P 1'
#
loop_
_entity.id
_entity.type
_entity.pdbx_description
1 polymer ?
#
loop_
_entity_poly.entity_id
_entity_poly.type
_entity_poly.pdbx_seq_one_letter_code
_entity_poly.pdbx_strand_id
1 'polypeptide(L)'
;MNIKHREIYDFYHNYIGEKCCYTNFYQRVVISNIPIERAILPQALIRRKERSPARKFREEYKGEKIGLQSFLNRLQVYKLSFEEAINPNRLKKNTTHINKNPYLIKKTHAKVEGQISFIDITLKPEEASVFRAEYEKLLAQLQYQLEFCEIPSDVPIITEKIKQLKEEIRVFNLYN
;
A
#
# COMPACT_ATOMS: atom_id res chain seq x y z
N MET A 1 -25.92 -8.07 5.56
CA MET A 1 -24.55 -7.52 5.54
C MET A 1 -24.25 -6.98 6.93
N ASN A 2 -23.37 -7.62 7.69
CA ASN A 2 -23.12 -7.30 9.09
C ASN A 2 -21.90 -6.37 9.19
N ILE A 3 -22.09 -5.12 8.76
CA ILE A 3 -21.03 -4.11 8.88
C ILE A 3 -20.83 -3.82 10.37
N LYS A 4 -19.73 -4.33 10.96
CA LYS A 4 -19.30 -3.88 12.28
C LYS A 4 -19.16 -2.37 12.24
N HIS A 5 -19.66 -1.69 13.27
CA HIS A 5 -19.59 -0.23 13.37
C HIS A 5 -20.33 0.53 12.26
N ARG A 6 -21.45 -0.01 11.76
CA ARG A 6 -22.29 0.64 10.74
C ARG A 6 -22.64 2.10 11.09
N GLU A 7 -22.96 2.37 12.35
CA GLU A 7 -23.27 3.72 12.84
C GLU A 7 -22.12 4.72 12.62
N ILE A 8 -20.87 4.26 12.78
CA ILE A 8 -19.65 5.08 12.55
C ILE A 8 -19.50 5.40 11.07
N TYR A 9 -19.73 4.41 10.21
CA TYR A 9 -19.68 4.59 8.77
C TYR A 9 -20.78 5.53 8.26
N ASP A 10 -22.02 5.29 8.67
CA ASP A 10 -23.17 6.09 8.29
C ASP A 10 -23.00 7.55 8.75
N PHE A 11 -22.50 7.77 9.98
CA PHE A 11 -22.15 9.11 10.45
C PHE A 11 -21.09 9.78 9.55
N TYR A 12 -19.99 9.09 9.25
CA TYR A 12 -18.91 9.66 8.44
C TYR A 12 -19.37 10.08 7.04
N HIS A 13 -20.21 9.27 6.40
CA HIS A 13 -20.69 9.54 5.05
C HIS A 13 -21.82 10.57 5.01
N ASN A 14 -22.69 10.61 6.02
CA ASN A 14 -23.75 11.61 6.13
C ASN A 14 -23.29 12.96 6.68
N TYR A 15 -22.10 13.04 7.28
CA TYR A 15 -21.58 14.30 7.81
C TYR A 15 -21.28 15.30 6.69
N ILE A 16 -21.95 16.45 6.77
CA ILE A 16 -21.80 17.61 5.89
C ILE A 16 -20.90 18.61 6.60
N GLY A 17 -19.64 18.69 6.17
CA GLY A 17 -18.64 19.59 6.73
C GLY A 17 -17.22 19.12 6.47
N GLU A 18 -16.26 19.88 6.96
CA GLU A 18 -14.85 19.51 6.89
C GLU A 18 -14.60 18.29 7.78
N LYS A 19 -14.08 17.20 7.20
CA LYS A 19 -13.82 15.94 7.88
C LYS A 19 -12.43 15.40 7.58
N CYS A 20 -11.83 14.74 8.57
CA CYS A 20 -10.59 13.99 8.38
C CYS A 20 -10.82 12.73 7.53
N CYS A 21 -9.75 12.03 7.11
CA CYS A 21 -9.91 10.79 6.36
C CYS A 21 -10.54 9.67 7.22
N TYR A 22 -11.29 8.77 6.57
CA TYR A 22 -12.03 7.69 7.23
C TYR A 22 -11.13 6.81 8.11
N THR A 23 -9.90 6.52 7.67
CA THR A 23 -8.95 5.71 8.45
C THR A 23 -8.57 6.37 9.78
N ASN A 24 -8.30 7.67 9.77
CA ASN A 24 -8.00 8.42 11.00
C ASN A 24 -9.24 8.54 11.88
N PHE A 25 -10.41 8.79 11.29
CA PHE A 25 -11.67 8.83 12.00
C PHE A 25 -11.98 7.50 12.70
N TYR A 26 -11.91 6.39 11.97
CA TYR A 26 -12.13 5.04 12.49
C TYR A 26 -11.17 4.71 13.63
N GLN A 27 -9.87 4.99 13.47
CA GLN A 27 -8.89 4.79 14.54
C GLN A 27 -9.23 5.62 15.79
N ARG A 28 -9.64 6.88 15.61
CA ARG A 28 -10.00 7.76 16.73
C ARG A 28 -11.22 7.24 17.50
N VAL A 29 -12.24 6.76 16.79
CA VAL A 29 -13.47 6.28 17.42
C VAL A 29 -13.27 4.90 18.05
N VAL A 30 -12.73 3.94 17.30
CA VAL A 30 -12.68 2.53 17.71
C VAL A 30 -11.49 2.23 18.62
N ILE A 31 -10.31 2.82 18.36
CA ILE A 31 -9.09 2.52 19.10
C ILE A 31 -8.89 3.52 20.23
N SER A 32 -9.02 4.81 19.94
CA SER A 32 -8.78 5.88 20.92
C SER A 32 -10.02 6.26 21.74
N ASN A 33 -11.17 5.64 21.48
CA ASN A 33 -12.44 5.86 22.17
C ASN A 33 -12.85 7.34 22.23
N ILE A 34 -12.57 8.10 21.16
CA ILE A 34 -12.92 9.52 21.04
C ILE A 34 -14.37 9.62 20.55
N PRO A 35 -15.19 10.53 21.13
CA PRO A 35 -16.54 10.78 20.65
C PRO A 35 -16.58 11.10 19.15
N ILE A 36 -17.56 10.51 18.45
CA ILE A 36 -17.71 10.58 16.98
C ILE A 36 -17.66 12.02 16.44
N GLU A 37 -18.36 12.96 17.09
CA GLU A 37 -18.39 14.39 16.74
C GLU A 37 -17.02 15.06 16.82
N ARG A 38 -16.16 14.62 17.75
CA ARG A 38 -14.82 15.16 17.93
C ARG A 38 -13.79 14.45 17.04
N ALA A 39 -14.03 13.18 16.76
CA ALA A 39 -13.16 12.35 15.95
C ALA A 39 -13.17 12.76 14.48
N ILE A 40 -14.33 13.21 13.96
CA ILE A 40 -14.50 13.58 12.55
C ILE A 40 -13.76 14.86 12.17
N LEU A 41 -13.61 15.78 13.12
CA LEU A 41 -12.98 17.06 12.87
C LEU A 41 -11.53 16.89 12.42
N PRO A 42 -11.09 17.65 11.40
CA PRO A 42 -9.69 17.70 11.00
C PRO A 42 -8.87 18.35 12.12
N GLN A 43 -8.33 17.54 13.03
CA GLN A 43 -7.30 18.02 13.93
C GLN A 43 -6.05 18.30 13.12
N ALA A 44 -5.49 19.49 13.28
CA ALA A 44 -4.14 19.81 12.85
C ALA A 44 -3.25 18.64 13.27
N LEU A 45 -2.59 18.01 12.29
CA LEU A 45 -1.67 16.89 12.47
C LEU A 45 -0.91 17.08 13.78
N ILE A 46 -1.25 16.28 14.79
CA ILE A 46 -0.69 16.37 16.13
C ILE A 46 0.83 16.42 15.95
N ARG A 47 1.38 17.59 16.31
CA ARG A 47 2.79 17.99 16.27
C ARG A 47 3.68 16.91 15.68
N ARG A 48 3.94 16.97 14.37
CA ARG A 48 5.03 16.19 13.77
C ARG A 48 6.22 16.37 14.69
N LYS A 49 6.72 15.27 15.29
CA LYS A 49 7.90 15.31 16.16
C LYS A 49 8.92 16.21 15.51
N GLU A 50 9.51 17.12 16.30
CA GLU A 50 10.49 18.06 15.77
C GLU A 50 11.47 17.31 14.87
N ARG A 51 11.65 17.83 13.65
CA ARG A 51 12.58 17.24 12.70
C ARG A 51 13.93 17.09 13.40
N SER A 52 14.57 15.94 13.20
CA SER A 52 15.90 15.71 13.77
C SER A 52 16.86 16.84 13.37
N PRO A 53 17.86 17.17 14.21
CA PRO A 53 18.85 18.20 13.88
C PRO A 53 19.49 18.00 12.50
N ALA A 54 19.72 16.73 12.12
CA ALA A 54 20.19 16.35 10.79
C ALA A 54 19.24 16.81 9.67
N ARG A 55 17.92 16.59 9.83
CA ARG A 55 16.93 17.03 8.83
C ARG A 55 16.89 18.55 8.71
N LYS A 56 16.90 19.27 9.84
CA LYS A 56 16.94 20.74 9.86
C LYS A 56 18.19 21.26 9.12
N PHE A 57 19.38 20.74 9.47
CA PHE A 57 20.65 21.11 8.84
C PHE A 57 20.63 20.93 7.31
N ARG A 58 20.15 19.79 6.80
CA ARG A 58 20.10 19.54 5.35
C ARG A 58 19.10 20.47 4.64
N GLU A 59 17.97 20.76 5.28
CA GLU A 59 16.96 21.66 4.72
C GLU A 59 17.50 23.10 4.61
N GLU A 60 18.23 23.56 5.64
CA GLU A 60 18.80 24.91 5.70
C GLU A 60 20.07 25.10 4.85
N TYR A 61 20.80 24.03 4.54
CA TYR A 61 22.00 24.10 3.70
C TYR A 61 21.68 24.73 2.34
N LYS A 62 22.53 25.61 1.82
CA LYS A 62 22.27 26.33 0.55
C LYS A 62 23.01 25.74 -0.67
N GLY A 63 24.02 24.90 -0.43
CA GLY A 63 24.79 24.26 -1.50
C GLY A 63 24.07 23.05 -2.12
N GLU A 64 24.76 22.38 -3.02
CA GLU A 64 24.29 21.14 -3.64
C GLU A 64 24.05 20.05 -2.57
N LYS A 65 22.84 19.47 -2.58
CA LYS A 65 22.38 18.54 -1.54
C LYS A 65 22.28 17.13 -2.08
N ILE A 66 22.87 16.18 -1.37
CA ILE A 66 22.60 14.75 -1.60
C ILE A 66 21.19 14.35 -1.12
N GLY A 67 20.70 13.19 -1.57
CA GLY A 67 19.42 12.62 -1.09
C GLY A 67 19.37 12.43 0.43
N LEU A 68 18.20 12.65 1.03
CA LEU A 68 18.01 12.60 2.49
C LEU A 68 18.45 11.26 3.10
N GLN A 69 18.10 10.14 2.46
CA GLN A 69 18.48 8.81 2.93
C GLN A 69 20.01 8.64 2.93
N SER A 70 20.68 9.09 1.88
CA SER A 70 22.15 9.03 1.77
C SER A 70 22.82 9.88 2.85
N PHE A 71 22.27 11.06 3.14
CA PHE A 71 22.75 11.92 4.21
C PHE A 71 22.59 11.27 5.59
N LEU A 72 21.41 10.73 5.91
CA LEU A 72 21.18 10.04 7.19
C LEU A 72 22.06 8.79 7.33
N ASN A 73 22.23 8.00 6.26
CA ASN A 73 23.14 6.86 6.27
C ASN A 73 24.58 7.30 6.54
N ARG A 74 25.02 8.43 5.97
CA ARG A 74 26.36 8.98 6.22
C ARG A 74 26.59 9.39 7.66
N LEU A 75 25.56 9.92 8.33
CA LEU A 75 25.63 10.24 9.74
C LEU A 75 25.60 9.00 10.63
N GLN A 76 24.69 8.06 10.36
CA GLN A 76 24.42 6.94 11.25
C GLN A 76 25.40 5.79 11.08
N VAL A 77 25.72 5.43 9.83
CA VAL A 77 26.57 4.27 9.50
C VAL A 77 28.04 4.67 9.50
N TYR A 78 28.38 5.78 8.84
CA TYR A 78 29.77 6.21 8.69
C TYR A 78 30.22 7.20 9.79
N LYS A 79 29.33 7.56 10.73
CA LYS A 79 29.59 8.48 11.86
C LYS A 79 30.24 9.80 11.45
N LEU A 80 29.79 10.35 10.33
CA LEU A 80 30.34 11.57 9.76
C LEU A 80 29.73 12.82 10.40
N SER A 81 30.46 13.93 10.31
CA SER A 81 29.91 15.25 10.67
C SER A 81 28.86 15.68 9.63
N PHE A 82 28.06 16.69 9.98
CA PHE A 82 26.99 17.18 9.11
C PHE A 82 27.53 17.77 7.79
N GLU A 83 28.61 18.55 7.85
CA GLU A 83 29.26 19.16 6.68
C GLU A 83 29.89 18.11 5.76
N GLU A 84 30.54 17.11 6.35
CA GLU A 84 31.12 16.02 5.59
C GLU A 84 30.07 15.09 4.97
N ALA A 85 28.96 14.88 5.68
CA ALA A 85 27.89 14.01 5.22
C ALA A 85 27.12 14.65 4.05
N ILE A 86 26.91 15.97 4.06
CA ILE A 86 26.14 16.66 3.01
C ILE A 86 26.92 16.83 1.70
N ASN A 87 28.25 16.84 1.76
CA ASN A 87 29.12 17.04 0.59
C ASN A 87 28.87 15.99 -0.52
N PRO A 88 28.36 16.39 -1.70
CA PRO A 88 28.04 15.46 -2.78
C PRO A 88 29.28 14.77 -3.37
N ASN A 89 30.41 15.49 -3.40
CA ASN A 89 31.66 15.04 -4.01
C ASN A 89 32.48 14.09 -3.13
N ARG A 90 32.00 13.81 -1.92
CA ARG A 90 32.64 12.80 -1.08
C ARG A 90 32.56 11.45 -1.78
N LEU A 91 33.74 10.92 -2.14
CA LEU A 91 33.92 9.56 -2.63
C LEU A 91 33.18 8.60 -1.70
N LYS A 92 32.20 7.89 -2.25
CA LYS A 92 31.59 6.76 -1.55
C LYS A 92 32.76 5.83 -1.20
N LYS A 93 33.05 5.59 0.08
CA LYS A 93 33.89 4.45 0.44
C LYS A 93 33.23 3.27 -0.26
N ASN A 94 33.95 2.66 -1.21
CA ASN A 94 33.44 1.60 -2.06
C ASN A 94 32.86 0.53 -1.13
N THR A 95 31.57 0.60 -0.91
CA THR A 95 30.86 -0.45 -0.22
C THR A 95 30.74 -1.46 -1.32
N THR A 96 31.61 -2.46 -1.31
CA THR A 96 31.44 -3.66 -2.11
C THR A 96 30.07 -4.20 -1.73
N HIS A 97 29.04 -3.78 -2.46
CA HIS A 97 27.76 -4.44 -2.45
C HIS A 97 28.05 -5.79 -3.09
N ILE A 98 28.44 -6.75 -2.26
CA ILE A 98 28.42 -8.16 -2.63
C ILE A 98 26.95 -8.44 -2.91
N ASN A 99 26.58 -8.41 -4.18
CA ASN A 99 25.26 -8.81 -4.62
C ASN A 99 25.18 -10.32 -4.37
N LYS A 100 24.72 -10.72 -3.19
CA LYS A 100 24.74 -12.12 -2.73
C LYS A 100 23.82 -13.05 -3.53
N ASN A 101 23.17 -12.58 -4.60
CA ASN A 101 22.23 -13.42 -5.32
C ASN A 101 22.34 -13.23 -6.85
N PRO A 102 23.06 -14.10 -7.57
CA PRO A 102 23.16 -14.05 -9.03
C PRO A 102 21.84 -14.36 -9.74
N TYR A 103 20.81 -14.81 -9.01
CA TYR A 103 19.50 -15.18 -9.56
C TYR A 103 18.46 -14.05 -9.53
N LEU A 104 18.77 -12.90 -8.94
CA LEU A 104 17.86 -11.74 -8.96
C LEU A 104 18.11 -10.89 -10.22
N ILE A 105 17.43 -11.26 -11.29
CA ILE A 105 17.32 -10.41 -12.50
C ILE A 105 16.69 -9.08 -12.07
N LYS A 106 17.42 -7.97 -12.28
CA LYS A 106 16.90 -6.62 -12.07
C LYS A 106 15.72 -6.40 -13.02
N LYS A 107 14.50 -6.39 -12.50
CA LYS A 107 13.31 -6.00 -13.27
C LYS A 107 13.40 -4.51 -13.59
N THR A 108 13.89 -4.18 -14.79
CA THR A 108 13.70 -2.86 -15.39
C THR A 108 12.24 -2.77 -15.80
N HIS A 109 11.42 -2.11 -14.96
CA HIS A 109 10.04 -1.82 -15.28
C HIS A 109 9.98 -0.72 -16.35
N ALA A 110 10.16 -1.10 -17.61
CA ALA A 110 9.56 -0.35 -18.70
C ALA A 110 8.05 -0.63 -18.64
N LYS A 111 7.24 0.39 -18.34
CA LYS A 111 5.79 0.32 -18.54
C LYS A 111 5.55 0.17 -20.04
N VAL A 112 5.39 -1.06 -20.50
CA VAL A 112 4.76 -1.34 -21.79
C VAL A 112 3.26 -1.22 -21.52
N GLU A 113 2.72 -0.03 -21.78
CA GLU A 113 1.28 0.15 -21.83
C GLU A 113 0.73 -0.63 -23.03
N GLY A 114 -0.26 -1.50 -22.79
CA GLY A 114 -1.23 -1.88 -23.81
C GLY A 114 -1.05 -3.22 -24.52
N GLN A 115 -0.09 -4.08 -24.18
CA GLN A 115 -0.08 -5.44 -24.73
C GLN A 115 -0.89 -6.40 -23.85
N ILE A 116 -2.17 -6.58 -24.16
CA ILE A 116 -2.96 -7.68 -23.62
C ILE A 116 -2.45 -8.95 -24.31
N SER A 117 -1.48 -9.63 -23.69
CA SER A 117 -1.04 -10.95 -24.17
C SER A 117 -2.14 -11.97 -23.88
N PHE A 118 -2.84 -12.42 -24.92
CA PHE A 118 -3.74 -13.56 -24.82
C PHE A 118 -2.91 -14.84 -24.92
N ILE A 119 -3.02 -15.71 -23.93
CA ILE A 119 -2.44 -17.05 -23.99
C ILE A 119 -3.58 -18.00 -24.32
N ASP A 120 -3.57 -18.55 -25.54
CA ASP A 120 -4.51 -19.57 -25.95
C ASP A 120 -4.06 -20.92 -25.39
N ILE A 121 -4.59 -21.28 -24.22
CA ILE A 121 -4.33 -22.57 -23.58
C ILE A 121 -5.64 -23.34 -23.56
N THR A 122 -5.71 -24.41 -24.36
CA THR A 122 -6.74 -25.43 -24.22
C THR A 122 -6.20 -26.51 -23.26
N LEU A 123 -6.74 -26.54 -22.05
CA LEU A 123 -6.36 -27.50 -21.02
C LEU A 123 -7.07 -28.84 -21.23
N LYS A 124 -6.44 -29.91 -20.79
CA LYS A 124 -7.14 -31.19 -20.66
C LYS A 124 -8.17 -31.12 -19.53
N PRO A 125 -9.25 -31.92 -19.56
CA PRO A 125 -10.28 -31.91 -18.53
C PRO A 125 -9.74 -32.09 -17.10
N GLU A 126 -8.71 -32.92 -16.93
CA GLU A 126 -8.05 -33.18 -15.65
C GLU A 126 -7.33 -31.93 -15.11
N GLU A 127 -6.61 -31.21 -15.98
CA GLU A 127 -5.92 -29.96 -15.63
C GLU A 127 -6.94 -28.86 -15.35
N ALA A 128 -7.97 -28.73 -16.19
CA ALA A 128 -9.04 -27.76 -16.01
C ALA A 128 -9.80 -27.95 -14.67
N SER A 129 -9.96 -29.19 -14.22
CA SER A 129 -10.57 -29.50 -12.93
C SER A 129 -9.80 -28.91 -11.74
N VAL A 130 -8.46 -28.85 -11.82
CA VAL A 130 -7.62 -28.25 -10.77
C VAL A 130 -7.88 -26.74 -10.69
N PHE A 131 -7.93 -26.07 -11.85
CA PHE A 131 -8.23 -24.64 -11.91
C PHE A 131 -9.64 -24.32 -11.42
N ARG A 132 -10.65 -25.13 -11.79
CA ARG A 132 -12.03 -24.96 -11.27
C ARG A 132 -12.06 -25.02 -9.74
N ALA A 133 -11.37 -25.98 -9.14
CA ALA A 133 -11.29 -26.11 -7.68
C ALA A 133 -10.59 -24.89 -7.02
N GLU A 134 -9.53 -24.37 -7.63
CA GLU A 134 -8.85 -23.15 -7.13
C GLU A 134 -9.71 -21.90 -7.28
N TYR A 135 -10.43 -21.78 -8.40
CA TYR A 135 -11.38 -20.69 -8.61
C TYR A 135 -12.51 -20.71 -7.57
N GLU A 136 -13.07 -21.89 -7.26
CA GLU A 136 -14.08 -22.05 -6.22
C GLU A 136 -13.57 -21.64 -4.84
N LYS A 137 -12.34 -22.05 -4.49
CA LYS A 137 -11.70 -21.62 -3.23
C LYS A 137 -11.52 -20.11 -3.16
N LEU A 138 -11.01 -19.50 -4.24
CA LEU A 138 -10.80 -18.06 -4.29
C LEU A 138 -12.11 -17.29 -4.18
N LEU A 139 -13.17 -17.79 -4.85
CA LEU A 139 -14.50 -17.20 -4.78
C LEU A 139 -15.10 -17.31 -3.38
N ALA A 140 -14.98 -18.47 -2.74
CA ALA A 140 -15.40 -18.66 -1.35
C ALA A 140 -14.63 -17.74 -0.38
N GLN A 141 -13.33 -17.57 -0.59
CA GLN A 141 -12.50 -16.67 0.22
C GLN A 141 -12.95 -15.21 0.08
N LEU A 142 -13.22 -14.75 -1.15
CA LEU A 142 -13.71 -13.38 -1.37
C LEU A 142 -15.11 -13.17 -0.80
N GLN A 143 -16.00 -14.17 -0.89
CA GLN A 143 -17.32 -14.12 -0.27
C GLN A 143 -17.22 -14.06 1.26
N TYR A 144 -16.33 -14.84 1.86
CA TYR A 144 -16.03 -14.76 3.30
C TYR A 144 -15.50 -13.37 3.67
N GLN A 145 -14.55 -12.83 2.90
CA GLN A 145 -14.04 -11.46 3.12
C GLN A 145 -15.14 -10.41 3.02
N LEU A 146 -16.12 -10.59 2.12
CA LEU A 146 -17.26 -9.70 1.98
C LEU A 146 -18.21 -9.80 3.18
N GLU A 147 -18.46 -11.03 3.67
CA GLU A 147 -19.35 -11.29 4.80
C GLU A 147 -18.79 -10.73 6.12
N PHE A 148 -17.48 -10.84 6.32
CA PHE A 148 -16.76 -10.38 7.51
C PHE A 148 -16.02 -9.06 7.30
N CYS A 149 -16.42 -8.27 6.29
CA CYS A 149 -15.78 -7.01 5.97
C CYS A 149 -16.01 -5.96 7.08
N GLU A 150 -14.95 -5.56 7.78
CA GLU A 150 -15.01 -4.54 8.82
C GLU A 150 -14.97 -3.10 8.27
N ILE A 151 -14.44 -2.93 7.04
CA ILE A 151 -14.24 -1.63 6.40
C ILE A 151 -15.23 -1.49 5.24
N PRO A 152 -16.28 -0.66 5.36
CA PRO A 152 -17.30 -0.62 4.32
C PRO A 152 -16.81 0.01 3.00
N SER A 153 -15.70 0.74 3.03
CA SER A 153 -14.99 1.20 1.81
C SER A 153 -14.42 0.05 0.98
N ASP A 154 -14.13 -1.10 1.61
CA ASP A 154 -13.59 -2.28 0.93
C ASP A 154 -14.70 -3.14 0.31
N VAL A 155 -15.95 -3.00 0.77
CA VAL A 155 -17.12 -3.68 0.22
C VAL A 155 -17.26 -3.53 -1.30
N PRO A 156 -17.27 -2.31 -1.89
CA PRO A 156 -17.36 -2.17 -3.34
C PRO A 156 -16.17 -2.82 -4.05
N ILE A 157 -14.97 -2.75 -3.47
CA ILE A 157 -13.75 -3.35 -4.04
C ILE A 157 -13.86 -4.87 -4.07
N ILE A 158 -14.26 -5.50 -2.96
CA ILE A 158 -14.43 -6.96 -2.86
C ILE A 158 -15.58 -7.42 -3.77
N THR A 159 -16.67 -6.66 -3.84
CA THR A 159 -17.81 -6.96 -4.71
C THR A 159 -17.41 -6.94 -6.19
N GLU A 160 -16.61 -5.96 -6.59
CA GLU A 160 -16.11 -5.85 -7.96
C GLU A 160 -15.14 -6.98 -8.30
N LYS A 161 -14.25 -7.37 -7.35
CA LYS A 161 -13.40 -8.56 -7.49
C LYS A 161 -14.21 -9.84 -7.66
N ILE A 162 -15.27 -10.04 -6.87
CA ILE A 162 -16.16 -11.20 -7.02
C ILE A 162 -16.82 -11.20 -8.40
N LYS A 163 -17.27 -10.04 -8.89
CA LYS A 163 -17.87 -9.91 -10.21
C LYS A 163 -16.87 -10.27 -11.32
N GLN A 164 -15.64 -9.74 -11.25
CA GLN A 164 -14.56 -10.05 -12.19
C GLN A 164 -14.23 -11.54 -12.17
N LEU A 165 -14.08 -12.14 -10.99
CA LEU A 165 -13.76 -13.55 -10.83
C LEU A 165 -14.86 -14.47 -11.39
N LYS A 166 -16.14 -14.12 -11.18
CA LYS A 166 -17.26 -14.86 -11.77
C LYS A 166 -17.23 -14.83 -13.30
N GLU A 167 -16.85 -13.70 -13.87
CA GLU A 167 -16.73 -13.56 -15.32
C GLU A 167 -15.52 -14.36 -15.84
N GLU A 168 -14.40 -14.35 -15.13
CA GLU A 168 -13.22 -15.15 -15.44
C GLU A 168 -13.54 -16.66 -15.41
N ILE A 169 -14.25 -17.14 -14.38
CA ILE A 169 -14.73 -18.52 -14.29
C ILE A 169 -15.67 -18.86 -15.45
N ARG A 170 -16.59 -17.94 -15.81
CA ARG A 170 -17.53 -18.13 -16.93
C ARG A 170 -16.78 -18.29 -18.24
N VAL A 171 -15.81 -17.42 -18.51
CA VAL A 171 -14.96 -17.48 -19.71
C VAL A 171 -14.12 -18.75 -19.70
N PHE A 172 -13.48 -19.09 -18.58
CA PHE A 172 -12.67 -20.29 -18.44
C PHE A 172 -13.46 -21.56 -18.81
N ASN A 173 -14.66 -21.73 -18.27
CA ASN A 173 -15.54 -22.88 -18.55
C ASN A 173 -16.10 -22.91 -19.98
N LEU A 174 -16.11 -21.77 -20.70
CA LEU A 174 -16.53 -21.73 -22.10
C LEU A 174 -15.46 -22.31 -23.03
N TYR A 175 -14.19 -22.16 -22.65
CA TYR A 175 -13.04 -22.53 -23.47
C TYR A 175 -12.28 -23.77 -22.96
N ASN A 176 -12.61 -24.30 -21.77
CA ASN A 176 -11.99 -25.47 -21.12
C ASN A 176 -13.01 -26.31 -20.34
#